data_AF-A0A3D6EVQ0-F1
#
_entry.id   AF-A0A3D6EVQ0-F1
#
_cell.length_a   1.000
_cell.length_b   1.000
_cell.length_c   1.000
_cell.angle_alpha   90.00
_cell.angle_beta   90.00
_cell.angle_gamma   90.00
#
_symmetry.space_group_name_H-M   'P 1'
#
loop_
_entity.id
_entity.type
_entity.pdbx_description
1 polymer ?
#
loop_
_entity_poly.entity_id
_entity_poly.type
_entity_poly.pdbx_seq_one_letter_code
_entity_poly.pdbx_strand_id
1 'polypeptide(L)' 'MARVELTLPDKFIFETQLTVRASDLNYGNHVGNDRILTLMQEARVLFY' A
#
# COMPACT_ATOMS: atom_id res chain seq x y z
N MET A 1 -14.11 8.48 7.44
CA MET A 1 -13.58 8.63 6.07
C MET A 1 -14.71 8.36 5.08
N ALA A 2 -14.76 9.12 3.98
CA ALA A 2 -15.71 8.83 2.90
C ALA A 2 -15.40 7.45 2.32
N ARG A 3 -16.44 6.64 2.09
CA ARG A 3 -16.30 5.37 1.40
C ARG A 3 -16.30 5.66 -0.10
N VAL A 4 -15.25 5.23 -0.79
CA VAL A 4 -15.14 5.29 -2.24
C VAL A 4 -15.16 3.86 -2.74
N GLU A 5 -16.04 3.57 -3.69
CA GLU A 5 -16.02 2.30 -4.42
C GLU A 5 -15.02 2.42 -5.57
N LEU A 6 -14.12 1.44 -5.69
CA LEU A 6 -13.13 1.37 -6.75
C LEU A 6 -13.48 0.20 -7.66
N THR A 7 -13.64 0.47 -8.96
CA THR A 7 -13.70 -0.60 -9.96
C THR A 7 -12.28 -1.11 -10.20
N LEU A 8 -12.01 -2.35 -9.79
CA LEU A 8 -10.73 -3.00 -9.99
C LEU A 8 -10.65 -3.64 -11.39
N PRO A 9 -9.45 -3.75 -11.99
CA PRO A 9 -9.29 -4.46 -13.26
C PRO A 9 -9.43 -5.97 -13.06
N ASP A 10 -9.84 -6.69 -14.12
CA ASP A 10 -9.91 -8.16 -14.11
C ASP A 10 -8.53 -8.83 -13.93
N LYS A 11 -7.46 -8.14 -14.33
CA LYS A 11 -6.09 -8.61 -14.21
C LYS A 11 -5.15 -7.47 -13.82
N PHE A 12 -4.38 -7.69 -12.75
CA PHE A 12 -3.26 -6.82 -12.40
C PHE A 12 -2.03 -7.20 -13.24
N ILE A 13 -1.35 -6.20 -13.80
CA ILE A 13 -0.19 -6.40 -14.68
C ILE A 13 1.14 -6.53 -13.90
N PHE A 14 1.10 -6.30 -12.60
CA PHE A 14 2.26 -6.28 -11.72
C PHE A 14 1.85 -6.64 -10.29
N GLU A 15 2.75 -7.35 -9.62
CA GLU A 15 2.65 -7.75 -8.22
C GLU A 15 4.05 -7.66 -7.61
N THR A 16 4.12 -7.25 -6.35
CA THR A 16 5.36 -7.29 -5.58
C THR A 16 5.06 -7.52 -4.10
N GLN A 17 6.05 -8.02 -3.37
CA GLN A 17 6.00 -8.20 -1.93
C GLN A 17 6.89 -7.13 -1.27
N LEU A 18 6.30 -6.34 -0.37
CA LEU A 18 7.02 -5.34 0.40
C LEU A 18 7.13 -5.77 1.86
N THR A 19 8.32 -5.60 2.45
CA THR A 19 8.56 -5.86 3.86
C THR A 19 8.05 -4.71 4.73
N VAL A 20 7.07 -4.99 5.58
CA VAL A 20 6.60 -4.04 6.60
C VAL A 20 7.61 -3.96 7.74
N ARG A 21 8.01 -2.74 8.11
CA ARG A 21 8.95 -2.47 9.19
C ARG A 21 8.20 -2.05 10.45
N ALA A 22 8.84 -2.18 11.61
CA ALA A 22 8.26 -1.69 12.87
C ALA A 22 7.91 -0.19 12.83
N SER A 23 8.68 0.61 12.08
CA SER A 23 8.43 2.04 11.85
C SER A 23 7.19 2.35 10.99
N ASP A 24 6.69 1.35 10.28
CA ASP A 24 5.50 1.49 9.44
C ASP A 24 4.21 1.26 10.24
N LEU A 25 4.34 0.77 11.48
CA LEU A 25 3.22 0.50 12.36
C LEU A 25 2.81 1.74 13.15
N ASN A 26 1.49 1.91 13.31
CA ASN A 26 0.91 2.88 14.23
C ASN A 26 0.73 2.28 15.64
N TYR A 27 0.33 3.10 16.62
CA TYR A 27 0.11 2.65 18.01
C TYR A 27 -0.98 1.59 18.17
N GLY A 28 -1.84 1.40 17.17
CA GLY A 28 -2.84 0.34 17.12
C GLY A 28 -2.33 -0.97 16.51
N ASN A 29 -1.01 -1.10 16.27
CA ASN A 29 -0.39 -2.29 15.66
C ASN A 29 -0.88 -2.61 14.23
N HIS A 30 -1.27 -1.58 13.48
CA HIS A 30 -1.59 -1.68 12.05
C HIS A 30 -0.62 -0.80 11.26
N VAL A 31 -0.51 -1.01 9.94
CA VAL A 31 0.24 -0.08 9.09
C VAL A 31 -0.38 1.33 9.20
N GLY A 32 0.48 2.34 9.40
CA GLY A 32 0.08 3.74 9.42
C GLY A 32 -0.57 4.15 8.10
N ASN A 33 -1.65 4.93 8.17
CA ASN A 33 -2.34 5.39 6.97
C ASN A 33 -1.42 6.22 6.06
N ASP A 34 -0.55 7.03 6.65
CA ASP A 34 0.50 7.77 5.95
C ASP A 34 1.55 6.84 5.32
N ARG A 35 1.89 5.74 6.01
CA ARG A 35 2.88 4.75 5.55
C ARG A 35 2.41 3.98 4.32
N ILE A 36 1.12 3.79 4.14
CA ILE A 36 0.55 3.20 2.92
C ILE A 36 0.98 3.99 1.67
N LEU A 37 1.00 5.32 1.72
CA LEU A 37 1.41 6.14 0.56
C LEU A 37 2.89 5.91 0.20
N THR A 38 3.76 5.75 1.19
CA THR A 38 5.18 5.44 0.97
C THR A 38 5.35 4.05 0.37
N LEU A 39 4.65 3.04 0.88
CA LEU A 39 4.69 1.67 0.36
C LEU A 39 4.16 1.60 -1.08
N MET A 40 3.08 2.33 -1.40
CA MET A 40 2.56 2.41 -2.75
C MET A 40 3.53 3.11 -3.72
N GLN A 41 4.26 4.11 -3.24
CA GLN A 41 5.31 4.75 -4.03
C GLN A 41 6.46 3.79 -4.33
N GLU A 42 6.87 2.97 -3.37
CA GLU A 42 7.88 1.93 -3.58
C GLU A 42 7.41 0.88 -4.59
N ALA A 43 6.18 0.35 -4.44
CA ALA A 43 5.60 -0.56 -5.41
C ALA A 43 5.54 0.04 -6.82
N ARG A 44 5.21 1.34 -6.92
CA ARG A 44 5.20 2.07 -8.19
C ARG A 44 6.60 2.16 -8.81
N VAL A 45 7.63 2.42 -8.00
CA VAL A 45 9.02 2.46 -8.50
C VAL A 45 9.49 1.08 -8.93
N LEU A 46 9.10 0.00 -8.24
CA LEU A 46 9.45 -1.38 -8.64
C LEU A 46 8.75 -1.85 -9.92
N PHE A 47 7.64 -1.21 -10.30
CA PHE A 47 6.93 -1.49 -11.55
C PHE A 47 7.64 -0.87 -12.78
N TYR A 48 8.22 0.32 -12.63
CA TYR A 48 8.89 1.06 -13.70
C TYR A 48 10.35 0.62 -13.89
#